data_AF-A0A2T0MR88-F1
#
_entry.id   AF-A0A2T0MR88-F1
#
_cell.length_a   1.000
_cell.length_b   1.000
_cell.length_c   1.000
_cell.angle_alpha   90.00
_cell.angle_beta   90.00
_cell.angle_gamma   90.00
#
_symmetry.space_group_name_H-M   'P 1'
#
loop_
_entity.id
_entity.type
_entity.pdbx_description
1 polymer ?
#
loop_
_entity_poly.entity_id
_entity_poly.type
_entity_poly.pdbx_seq_one_letter_code
_entity_poly.pdbx_strand_id
1 'polypeptide(L)' 'MPDGQSTIAAHAEVLRRDAQALTACTERLRAIEAALEAAGAAPPWLRAAVHAHCAACVTAAADLRTAVRHLLEYAEQAGR' A
#
# COMPACT_ATOMS: atom_id res chain seq x y z
N MET A 1 -31.18 1.26 5.74
CA MET A 1 -30.23 1.31 4.61
C MET A 1 -28.98 1.98 5.15
N PRO A 2 -27.76 1.44 4.98
CA PRO A 2 -26.57 2.18 5.38
C PRO A 2 -26.54 3.49 4.60
N ASP A 3 -26.39 4.61 5.29
CA ASP A 3 -26.29 5.91 4.66
C ASP A 3 -25.06 5.92 3.74
N GLY A 4 -25.16 6.54 2.57
CA GLY A 4 -24.09 6.52 1.56
C GLY A 4 -22.71 6.91 2.13
N GLN A 5 -22.71 7.79 3.14
CA GLN A 5 -21.54 8.22 3.89
C GLN A 5 -20.83 7.07 4.64
N SER A 6 -21.58 6.17 5.28
CA SER A 6 -21.03 5.02 6.00
C SER A 6 -20.38 4.02 5.04
N THR A 7 -20.98 3.84 3.85
CA THR A 7 -20.43 2.98 2.79
C THR A 7 -19.13 3.55 2.23
N ILE A 8 -19.06 4.86 1.98
CA ILE A 8 -17.85 5.53 1.49
C ILE A 8 -16.72 5.43 2.53
N ALA A 9 -17.03 5.66 3.80
CA ALA A 9 -16.06 5.52 4.89
C ALA A 9 -15.52 4.08 5.00
N ALA A 10 -16.36 3.07 4.82
CA ALA A 10 -15.94 1.66 4.79
C ALA A 10 -14.99 1.36 3.63
N HIS A 11 -15.26 1.88 2.42
CA HIS A 11 -14.35 1.73 1.29
C HIS A 11 -13.00 2.44 1.52
N ALA A 12 -13.02 3.65 2.09
CA ALA A 12 -11.80 4.36 2.44
C ALA A 12 -10.95 3.58 3.47
N GLU A 13 -11.58 2.88 4.41
CA GLU A 13 -10.87 2.02 5.36
C GLU A 13 -10.21 0.81 4.67
N VAL A 14 -10.86 0.18 3.69
CA VAL A 14 -10.27 -0.93 2.91
C VAL A 14 -9.02 -0.45 2.18
N LEU A 15 -9.11 0.66 1.44
CA LEU A 15 -7.95 1.21 0.70
C LEU A 15 -6.80 1.58 1.63
N ARG A 16 -7.10 2.04 2.85
CA ARG A 16 -6.08 2.33 3.87
C ARG A 16 -5.35 1.07 4.31
N ARG A 17 -6.08 -0.03 4.54
CA ARG A 17 -5.50 -1.33 4.89
C ARG A 17 -4.65 -1.88 3.75
N ASP A 18 -5.10 -1.73 2.52
CA ASP A 18 -4.32 -2.14 1.34
C ASP A 18 -3.01 -1.35 1.24
N ALA A 19 -3.02 -0.03 1.46
CA ALA A 19 -1.81 0.78 1.48
C ALA A 19 -0.83 0.38 2.60
N GLN A 20 -1.35 -0.01 3.76
CA GLN A 20 -0.55 -0.54 4.88
C GLN A 20 0.04 -1.92 4.54
N ALA A 21 -0.75 -2.81 3.95
CA ALA A 21 -0.30 -4.13 3.52
C ALA A 21 0.83 -4.04 2.47
N LEU A 22 0.72 -3.11 1.52
CA LEU A 22 1.78 -2.83 0.54
C LEU A 22 3.07 -2.36 1.22
N THR A 23 2.95 -1.47 2.21
CA THR A 23 4.12 -0.98 2.97
C THR A 23 4.81 -2.14 3.70
N ALA A 24 4.04 -2.96 4.43
CA ALA A 24 4.56 -4.14 5.12
C ALA A 24 5.17 -5.18 4.15
N CYS A 25 4.60 -5.34 2.95
CA CYS A 25 5.17 -6.18 1.90
C CYS A 25 6.58 -5.71 1.52
N THR A 26 6.78 -4.40 1.28
CA THR A 26 8.10 -3.86 0.92
C THR A 26 9.14 -4.06 2.02
N GLU A 27 8.74 -3.91 3.30
CA GLU A 27 9.63 -4.13 4.44
C GLU A 27 10.08 -5.60 4.51
N ARG A 28 9.13 -6.53 4.35
CA ARG A 28 9.42 -7.97 4.31
C ARG A 28 10.34 -8.34 3.16
N LEU A 29 10.13 -7.78 1.97
CA LEU A 29 10.99 -8.06 0.81
C LEU A 29 12.41 -7.54 1.01
N ARG A 30 12.58 -6.34 1.58
CA ARG A 30 13.90 -5.80 1.94
C ARG A 30 14.61 -6.66 2.99
N ALA A 31 13.87 -7.17 3.98
CA ALA A 31 14.43 -8.08 4.97
C ALA A 31 14.89 -9.41 4.34
N ILE A 32 14.13 -9.96 3.41
CA ILE A 32 14.51 -11.17 2.66
C ILE A 32 15.74 -10.91 1.79
N GLU A 33 15.78 -9.80 1.06
CA GLU A 33 16.95 -9.40 0.26
C GLU A 33 18.20 -9.31 1.14
N ALA A 34 18.13 -8.60 2.27
CA ALA A 34 19.24 -8.44 3.20
C ALA A 34 19.71 -9.79 3.78
N ALA A 35 18.78 -10.68 4.12
CA ALA A 35 19.11 -12.01 4.63
C ALA A 35 19.82 -12.88 3.57
N LEU A 36 19.37 -12.82 2.32
CA LEU A 36 20.00 -13.55 1.21
C LEU A 36 21.38 -13.00 0.84
N GLU A 37 21.55 -11.68 0.89
CA GLU A 37 22.84 -11.02 0.67
C GLU A 37 23.83 -11.39 1.78
N ALA A 38 23.41 -11.37 3.04
CA ALA A 38 24.23 -11.77 4.19
C ALA A 38 24.65 -13.25 4.13
N ALA A 39 23.81 -14.11 3.55
CA ALA A 39 24.11 -15.53 3.34
C ALA A 39 25.00 -15.81 2.12
N GLY A 40 25.34 -14.78 1.31
CA GLY A 40 26.06 -14.96 0.04
C GLY A 40 25.26 -15.75 -1.01
N ALA A 41 23.94 -15.84 -0.83
CA ALA A 41 23.03 -16.63 -1.64
C ALA A 41 22.13 -15.78 -2.55
N ALA A 42 22.32 -14.45 -2.55
CA ALA A 42 21.53 -13.52 -3.35
C ALA A 42 21.87 -13.64 -4.84
N PRO A 43 20.92 -14.03 -5.70
CA PRO A 43 21.12 -14.00 -7.14
C PRO A 43 21.29 -12.55 -7.65
N PRO A 44 22.08 -12.33 -8.71
CA PRO A 44 22.33 -10.97 -9.22
C PRO A 44 21.07 -10.23 -9.71
N TRP A 45 20.02 -10.97 -10.11
CA TRP A 45 18.74 -10.39 -10.52
C TRP A 45 17.84 -9.99 -9.34
N LEU A 46 18.12 -10.47 -8.12
CA LEU A 46 17.23 -10.31 -6.96
C LEU A 46 17.06 -8.84 -6.57
N ARG A 47 18.18 -8.12 -6.46
CA ARG A 47 18.17 -6.69 -6.08
C ARG A 47 17.33 -5.86 -7.04
N ALA A 48 17.51 -6.05 -8.34
CA ALA A 48 16.72 -5.37 -9.35
C ALA A 48 15.22 -5.68 -9.24
N ALA A 49 14.86 -6.95 -9.05
CA ALA A 49 13.47 -7.38 -8.90
C ALA A 49 12.82 -6.82 -7.62
N VAL A 50 13.50 -6.92 -6.48
CA VAL A 50 13.03 -6.39 -5.19
C VAL A 50 12.86 -4.87 -5.26
N HIS A 51 13.83 -4.16 -5.83
CA HIS A 51 13.76 -2.72 -6.00
C HIS A 51 12.57 -2.31 -6.89
N ALA A 52 12.38 -2.96 -8.04
CA ALA A 52 11.27 -2.67 -8.95
C ALA A 52 9.91 -2.93 -8.27
N HIS A 53 9.77 -4.03 -7.54
CA HIS A 53 8.55 -4.34 -6.82
C HIS A 53 8.29 -3.35 -5.67
N CYS A 54 9.32 -2.98 -4.92
CA CYS A 54 9.19 -1.98 -3.85
C CYS A 54 8.75 -0.63 -4.41
N ALA A 55 9.31 -0.18 -5.54
CA ALA A 55 8.90 1.04 -6.20
C ALA A 55 7.41 0.98 -6.61
N ALA A 56 6.97 -0.12 -7.22
CA ALA A 56 5.57 -0.32 -7.58
C ALA A 56 4.63 -0.29 -6.36
N CYS A 57 5.00 -0.97 -5.27
CA CYS A 57 4.23 -0.95 -4.02
C CYS A 57 4.17 0.45 -3.39
N VAL A 58 5.25 1.22 -3.42
CA VAL A 58 5.29 2.60 -2.91
C VAL A 58 4.35 3.49 -3.72
N THR A 59 4.39 3.42 -5.05
CA THR A 59 3.48 4.15 -5.93
C THR A 59 2.03 3.76 -5.64
N ALA A 60 1.71 2.47 -5.65
CA ALA A 60 0.35 1.99 -5.38
C ALA A 60 -0.15 2.41 -3.99
N ALA A 61 0.69 2.36 -2.95
CA ALA A 61 0.32 2.82 -1.61
C ALA A 61 0.05 4.33 -1.56
N ALA A 62 0.81 5.15 -2.32
CA ALA A 62 0.57 6.58 -2.44
C ALA A 62 -0.74 6.90 -3.16
N ASP A 63 -1.05 6.16 -4.23
CA ASP A 63 -2.30 6.29 -4.98
C ASP A 63 -3.51 5.91 -4.10
N LEU A 64 -3.40 4.81 -3.36
CA LEU A 64 -4.44 4.38 -2.41
C LEU A 64 -4.67 5.43 -1.32
N ARG A 65 -3.62 5.98 -0.72
CA ARG A 65 -3.75 7.06 0.28
C ARG A 65 -4.41 8.32 -0.31
N THR A 66 -4.09 8.65 -1.56
CA THR A 66 -4.72 9.76 -2.27
C THR A 66 -6.20 9.49 -2.50
N ALA A 67 -6.57 8.29 -2.94
CA ALA A 67 -7.97 7.89 -3.10
C ALA A 67 -8.74 7.93 -1.77
N VAL A 68 -8.14 7.46 -0.67
CA VAL A 68 -8.72 7.56 0.67
C VAL A 68 -9.05 9.00 1.04
N ARG A 69 -8.11 9.94 0.81
CA ARG A 69 -8.34 11.36 1.11
C ARG A 69 -9.54 11.89 0.32
N HIS A 70 -9.62 11.61 -0.98
CA HIS A 70 -10.72 12.07 -1.82
C HIS A 70 -12.07 11.46 -1.42
N LEU A 71 -12.11 10.18 -1.02
CA LEU A 71 -13.34 9.55 -0.54
C LEU A 71 -13.82 10.16 0.78
N LEU A 72 -12.91 10.48 1.70
CA LEU A 72 -13.26 11.13 2.97
C LEU A 72 -13.77 12.56 2.74
N GLU A 73 -13.09 13.35 1.90
CA GLU A 73 -13.54 14.69 1.49
C GLU A 73 -14.94 14.66 0.86
N TYR A 74 -15.19 13.69 -0.02
CA TYR A 74 -16.49 13.51 -0.66
C TYR A 74 -17.59 13.10 0.35
N ALA A 75 -17.28 12.20 1.29
CA ALA A 75 -18.20 11.80 2.34
C ALA A 75 -18.56 12.95 3.28
N GLU A 76 -17.62 13.85 3.59
CA GLU A 76 -17.87 15.06 4.38
C GLU A 76 -18.78 16.05 3.64
N GLN A 77 -18.57 16.23 2.34
CA GLN A 77 -19.39 17.11 1.50
C GLN A 77 -20.81 16.56 1.31
N ALA A 78 -20.95 15.25 1.12
CA ALA A 78 -22.25 14.60 0.93
C ALA A 78 -23.09 14.51 2.22
N GLY A 79 -22.47 14.70 3.39
CA GLY A 79 -23.16 14.75 4.69
C GLY A 79 -23.55 16.16 5.15
N ARG A 80 -23.19 17.22 4.39
CA ARG A 80 -23.63 18.60 4.60
C ARG A 80 -24.91 18.89 3.84
#